data_AF-A0A8T1H0F1-F1
#
_entry.id   AF-A0A8T1H0F1-F1
#
_cell.length_a   1.000
_cell.length_b   1.000
_cell.length_c   1.000
_cell.angle_alpha   90.00
_cell.angle_beta   90.00
_cell.angle_gamma   90.00
#
_symmetry.space_group_name_H-M   'P 1'
#
loop_
_entity.id
_entity.type
_entity.pdbx_description
1 polymer ?
#
loop_
_entity_poly.entity_id
_entity_poly.type
_entity_poly.pdbx_seq_one_letter_code
_entity_poly.pdbx_strand_id
1 'polypeptide(L)'
;MTSRYKPELVKFMSYKDGIVYDKDRVFTTEELLQIIPDHLCRWMSQQAYGDAEPSEEMRPVHRRSTTLEFSKKAISSFMPRINATWDPVTERGNPTRSDAVNKLIKKVKKFEVRREGAETKARRSVKFEEFMNLLLLMI
;
A
#
# COMPACT_ATOMS: atom_id res chain seq x y z
N MET A 1 -16.82 -11.60 -0.78
CA MET A 1 -16.10 -10.52 -0.07
C MET A 1 -14.97 -9.84 -0.90
N THR A 2 -14.85 -10.06 -2.22
CA THR A 2 -13.70 -9.60 -3.04
C THR A 2 -13.92 -8.29 -3.82
N SER A 3 -15.15 -7.80 -3.95
CA SER A 3 -15.47 -6.60 -4.76
C SER A 3 -14.71 -5.34 -4.32
N ARG A 4 -14.53 -5.13 -3.00
CA ARG A 4 -13.84 -3.93 -2.47
C ARG A 4 -12.34 -3.88 -2.79
N TYR A 5 -11.69 -5.03 -2.98
CA TYR A 5 -10.25 -5.11 -3.23
C TYR A 5 -9.88 -5.16 -4.71
N LYS A 6 -10.83 -5.57 -5.56
CA LYS A 6 -10.63 -5.68 -7.02
C LYS A 6 -10.12 -4.38 -7.67
N PRO A 7 -10.63 -3.18 -7.34
CA PRO A 7 -10.13 -1.94 -7.94
C PRO A 7 -8.65 -1.71 -7.68
N GLU A 8 -8.14 -2.13 -6.52
CA GLU A 8 -6.73 -1.93 -6.18
C GLU A 8 -5.83 -2.95 -6.90
N LEU A 9 -6.30 -4.19 -7.08
CA LEU A 9 -5.62 -5.17 -7.95
C LEU A 9 -5.56 -4.68 -9.40
N VAL A 10 -6.67 -4.18 -9.94
CA VAL A 10 -6.74 -3.68 -11.33
C VAL A 10 -5.76 -2.53 -11.54
N LYS A 11 -5.66 -1.57 -10.60
CA LYS A 11 -4.66 -0.49 -10.67
C LYS A 11 -3.23 -1.03 -10.68
N PHE A 12 -2.93 -1.99 -9.82
CA PHE A 12 -1.61 -2.59 -9.73
C PHE A 12 -1.24 -3.34 -11.02
N MET A 13 -2.13 -4.20 -11.51
CA MET A 13 -1.91 -4.94 -12.76
C MET A 13 -1.78 -3.99 -13.95
N SER A 14 -2.59 -2.93 -13.99
CA SER A 14 -2.49 -1.91 -15.05
C SER A 14 -1.13 -1.22 -15.06
N TYR A 15 -0.58 -0.92 -13.87
CA TYR A 15 0.77 -0.38 -13.75
C TYR A 15 1.85 -1.40 -14.17
N LYS A 16 1.74 -2.64 -13.70
CA LYS A 16 2.70 -3.71 -14.00
C LYS A 16 2.80 -3.97 -15.50
N ASP A 17 1.66 -4.05 -16.19
CA ASP A 17 1.58 -4.45 -17.59
C ASP A 17 1.58 -3.25 -18.56
N GLY A 18 1.57 -2.02 -18.03
CA GLY A 18 1.59 -0.79 -18.82
C GLY A 18 0.31 -0.54 -19.64
N ILE A 19 -0.79 -1.21 -19.30
CA ILE A 19 -2.08 -1.10 -19.99
C ILE A 19 -3.22 -0.81 -19.02
N VAL A 20 -4.26 -0.11 -19.47
CA VAL A 20 -5.42 0.17 -18.64
C VAL A 20 -6.41 -0.98 -18.75
N TYR A 21 -6.56 -1.75 -17.67
CA TYR A 21 -7.56 -2.81 -17.59
C TYR A 21 -8.95 -2.26 -17.20
N ASP A 22 -9.99 -2.94 -17.70
CA ASP A 22 -11.36 -2.71 -17.26
C ASP A 22 -11.55 -3.09 -15.78
N LYS A 23 -12.45 -2.40 -15.07
CA LYS A 23 -12.72 -2.63 -13.64
C LYS A 23 -13.26 -4.04 -13.38
N ASP A 24 -13.94 -4.62 -14.35
CA ASP A 24 -14.52 -5.96 -14.26
C ASP A 24 -13.59 -7.06 -14.78
N ARG A 25 -12.38 -6.71 -15.24
CA ARG A 25 -11.35 -7.68 -15.62
C ARG A 25 -11.12 -8.71 -14.50
N VAL A 26 -11.17 -9.98 -14.89
CA VAL A 26 -10.79 -11.12 -14.04
C VAL A 26 -9.41 -11.59 -14.48
N PHE A 27 -8.47 -11.64 -13.54
CA PHE A 27 -7.13 -12.12 -13.78
C PHE A 27 -7.05 -13.62 -13.54
N THR A 28 -6.35 -14.35 -14.41
CA THR A 28 -6.16 -15.80 -14.28
C THR A 28 -5.12 -16.12 -13.21
N THR A 29 -5.10 -17.37 -12.75
CA THR A 29 -4.10 -17.84 -11.79
C THR A 29 -2.69 -17.68 -12.34
N GLU A 30 -2.50 -17.93 -13.64
CA GLU A 30 -1.22 -17.82 -14.33
C GLU A 30 -0.74 -16.37 -14.35
N GLU A 31 -1.62 -15.41 -14.68
CA GLU A 31 -1.30 -13.97 -14.62
C GLU A 31 -0.89 -13.55 -13.21
N LEU A 32 -1.59 -14.05 -12.18
CA LEU A 32 -1.31 -13.73 -10.78
C LEU A 32 -0.01 -14.37 -10.29
N LEU A 33 0.38 -15.53 -10.83
CA LEU A 33 1.65 -16.20 -10.51
C LEU A 33 2.87 -15.50 -11.12
N GLN A 34 2.69 -14.63 -12.13
CA GLN A 34 3.76 -13.80 -12.70
C GLN A 34 4.09 -12.57 -11.83
N ILE A 35 3.38 -12.35 -10.72
CA ILE A 35 3.63 -11.22 -9.83
C ILE A 35 4.81 -11.56 -8.93
N ILE A 36 5.88 -10.77 -9.04
CA ILE A 36 7.05 -10.82 -8.15
C ILE A 36 7.08 -9.62 -7.20
N PRO A 37 7.85 -9.68 -6.10
CA PRO A 37 8.00 -8.57 -5.16
C PRO A 37 8.46 -7.26 -5.79
N ASP A 38 9.31 -7.30 -6.81
CA ASP A 38 9.85 -6.10 -7.46
C ASP A 38 8.74 -5.25 -8.10
N HIS A 39 7.77 -5.88 -8.79
CA HIS A 39 6.60 -5.19 -9.33
C HIS A 39 5.83 -4.42 -8.25
N LEU A 40 5.65 -5.03 -7.08
CA LEU A 40 4.96 -4.40 -5.94
C LEU A 40 5.79 -3.25 -5.36
N CYS A 41 7.10 -3.43 -5.23
CA CYS A 41 8.01 -2.40 -4.74
C CYS A 41 7.99 -1.17 -5.65
N ARG A 42 8.20 -1.36 -6.97
CA ARG A 42 8.14 -0.28 -7.97
C ARG A 42 6.81 0.45 -7.94
N TRP A 43 5.71 -0.29 -7.92
CA TRP A 43 4.38 0.32 -7.86
C TRP A 43 4.14 1.10 -6.57
N MET A 44 4.47 0.53 -5.40
CA MET A 44 4.31 1.22 -4.11
C MET A 44 5.25 2.42 -3.99
N SER A 45 6.46 2.35 -4.54
CA SER A 45 7.38 3.48 -4.64
C SER A 45 6.79 4.60 -5.50
N GLN A 46 6.27 4.27 -6.69
CA GLN A 46 5.59 5.24 -7.56
C GLN A 46 4.45 5.95 -6.84
N GLN A 47 3.68 5.22 -6.02
CA GLN A 47 2.59 5.81 -5.25
C GLN A 47 3.06 6.69 -4.08
N ALA A 48 4.17 6.35 -3.43
CA ALA A 48 4.64 7.04 -2.23
C ALA A 48 5.57 8.22 -2.54
N TYR A 49 6.51 8.03 -3.46
CA TYR A 49 7.58 8.97 -3.84
C TYR A 49 7.31 9.70 -5.16
N GLY A 50 6.35 9.24 -5.95
CA GLY A 50 6.13 9.76 -7.31
C GLY A 50 7.09 9.17 -8.36
N ASP A 51 7.97 8.25 -7.94
CA ASP A 51 8.96 7.58 -8.78
C ASP A 51 9.05 6.09 -8.40
N ALA A 52 9.20 5.21 -9.39
CA ALA A 52 9.30 3.77 -9.21
C ALA A 52 10.64 3.33 -8.60
N GLU A 53 11.70 4.09 -8.84
CA GLU A 53 13.07 3.85 -8.39
C GLU A 53 13.58 5.11 -7.64
N PRO A 54 12.99 5.43 -6.48
CA PRO A 54 13.27 6.68 -5.78
C PRO A 54 14.72 6.73 -5.28
N SER A 55 15.37 7.88 -5.46
CA SER A 55 16.70 8.12 -4.89
C SER A 55 16.65 8.24 -3.36
N GLU A 56 17.79 8.13 -2.69
CA GLU A 56 17.87 8.24 -1.22
C GLU A 56 17.51 9.65 -0.69
N GLU A 57 17.57 10.66 -1.55
CA GLU A 57 17.19 12.04 -1.22
C GLU A 57 15.68 12.27 -1.29
N MET A 58 14.96 11.46 -2.08
CA MET A 58 13.52 11.59 -2.22
C MET A 58 12.79 11.27 -0.91
N ARG A 59 11.58 11.83 -0.78
CA ARG A 59 10.74 11.70 0.41
C ARG A 59 9.35 11.19 0.02
N PRO A 60 8.76 10.24 0.78
CA PRO A 60 7.48 9.63 0.43
C PRO A 60 6.30 10.52 0.87
N VAL A 61 6.09 11.63 0.16
CA VAL A 61 5.12 12.67 0.51
C VAL A 61 3.74 12.47 -0.10
N HIS A 62 3.59 11.56 -1.07
CA HIS A 62 2.35 11.44 -1.86
C HIS A 62 1.33 10.47 -1.25
N ARG A 63 1.78 9.36 -0.67
CA ARG A 63 0.89 8.34 -0.10
C ARG A 63 1.44 7.80 1.22
N ARG A 64 0.55 7.66 2.20
CA ARG A 64 0.88 7.13 3.53
C ARG A 64 1.02 5.60 3.54
N SER A 65 1.87 5.11 4.43
CA SER A 65 2.07 3.72 4.82
C SER A 65 0.77 2.97 5.09
N THR A 66 -0.22 3.57 5.76
CA THR A 66 -1.53 2.95 6.00
C THR A 66 -2.30 2.63 4.71
N THR A 67 -2.14 3.48 3.69
CA THR A 67 -2.74 3.24 2.36
C THR A 67 -1.97 2.16 1.62
N LEU A 68 -0.64 2.13 1.72
CA LEU A 68 0.18 1.05 1.16
C LEU A 68 -0.12 -0.31 1.81
N GLU A 69 -0.34 -0.33 3.13
CA GLU A 69 -0.77 -1.53 3.87
C GLU A 69 -2.14 -2.02 3.39
N PHE A 70 -3.08 -1.11 3.13
CA PHE A 70 -4.36 -1.46 2.50
C PHE A 70 -4.15 -2.06 1.10
N SER A 71 -3.33 -1.43 0.24
CA SER A 71 -3.06 -1.96 -1.10
C SER A 71 -2.41 -3.34 -1.05
N LYS A 72 -1.42 -3.52 -0.16
CA LYS A 72 -0.79 -4.80 0.11
C LYS A 72 -1.82 -5.86 0.50
N LYS A 73 -2.70 -5.56 1.45
CA LYS A 73 -3.77 -6.47 1.91
C LYS A 73 -4.74 -6.82 0.77
N ALA A 74 -5.15 -5.81 0.00
CA ALA A 74 -6.06 -5.99 -1.12
C ALA A 74 -5.48 -6.96 -2.17
N ILE A 75 -4.24 -6.71 -2.61
CA ILE A 75 -3.57 -7.57 -3.60
C ILE A 75 -3.33 -8.97 -3.03
N SER A 76 -2.90 -9.06 -1.77
CA SER A 76 -2.63 -10.34 -1.10
C SER A 76 -3.84 -11.29 -1.12
N SER A 77 -5.06 -10.74 -1.01
CA SER A 77 -6.30 -11.52 -1.03
C SER A 77 -6.58 -12.26 -2.35
N PHE A 78 -5.93 -11.85 -3.45
CA PHE A 78 -6.04 -12.51 -4.75
C PHE A 78 -4.88 -13.44 -5.06
N MET A 79 -3.80 -13.42 -4.27
CA MET A 79 -2.62 -14.23 -4.56
C MET A 79 -2.94 -15.72 -4.40
N PRO A 80 -2.66 -16.58 -5.41
CA PRO A 80 -2.99 -18.01 -5.35
C PRO A 80 -2.39 -18.72 -4.12
N ARG A 81 -1.22 -18.27 -3.65
CA ARG A 81 -0.50 -18.82 -2.50
C ARG A 81 -0.62 -17.95 -1.26
N ILE A 82 -1.84 -17.49 -0.93
CA ILE A 82 -2.12 -16.44 0.06
C ILE A 82 -1.35 -16.57 1.40
N ASN A 83 -1.24 -17.79 1.96
CA ASN A 83 -0.62 -18.05 3.26
C ASN A 83 0.88 -18.36 3.19
N ALA A 84 1.43 -18.61 2.00
CA ALA A 84 2.84 -18.95 1.83
C ALA A 84 3.69 -17.68 1.91
N THR A 85 4.71 -17.69 2.78
CA THR A 85 5.75 -16.66 2.77
C THR A 85 6.50 -16.69 1.43
N TRP A 86 6.95 -15.53 0.96
CA TRP A 86 7.78 -15.45 -0.24
C TRP A 86 9.18 -16.01 0.04
N ASP A 87 9.60 -16.97 -0.76
CA ASP A 87 10.96 -17.48 -0.79
C ASP A 87 11.74 -16.78 -1.93
N PRO A 88 12.80 -16.01 -1.61
CA PRO A 88 13.60 -15.33 -2.63
C PRO A 88 14.49 -16.27 -3.44
N VAL A 89 14.77 -17.49 -2.97
CA VAL A 89 15.64 -18.44 -3.69
C VAL A 89 14.85 -19.17 -4.77
N THR A 90 13.65 -19.63 -4.44
CA THR A 90 12.79 -20.36 -5.39
C THR A 90 11.79 -19.47 -6.12
N GLU A 91 11.75 -18.17 -5.80
CA GLU A 91 10.82 -17.16 -6.32
C GLU A 91 9.36 -17.61 -6.22
N ARG A 92 9.01 -18.19 -5.08
CA ARG A 92 7.70 -18.82 -4.85
C ARG A 92 7.07 -18.32 -3.57
N GLY A 93 5.74 -18.30 -3.58
CA GLY A 93 4.92 -17.91 -2.41
C GLY A 93 4.08 -16.69 -2.71
N ASN A 94 3.67 -15.97 -1.67
CA ASN A 94 2.92 -14.72 -1.82
C ASN A 94 3.88 -13.52 -1.92
N PRO A 95 3.99 -12.85 -3.07
CA PRO A 95 4.95 -11.76 -3.28
C PRO A 95 4.70 -10.57 -2.33
N THR A 96 3.43 -10.37 -1.90
CA THR A 96 3.09 -9.34 -0.91
C THR A 96 3.67 -9.62 0.47
N ARG A 97 4.06 -10.86 0.78
CA ARG A 97 4.65 -11.25 2.07
C ARG A 97 6.18 -11.19 2.09
N SER A 98 6.81 -10.76 1.00
CA SER A 98 8.26 -10.62 0.91
C SER A 98 8.82 -9.54 1.85
N ASP A 99 10.08 -9.73 2.26
CA ASP A 99 10.80 -8.75 3.08
C ASP A 99 11.00 -7.42 2.37
N ALA A 100 11.18 -7.41 1.05
CA ALA A 100 11.35 -6.19 0.27
C ALA A 100 10.14 -5.26 0.39
N VAL A 101 8.92 -5.80 0.16
CA VAL A 101 7.66 -5.04 0.30
C VAL A 101 7.47 -4.56 1.75
N ASN A 102 7.77 -5.40 2.73
CA ASN A 102 7.67 -5.03 4.15
C ASN A 102 8.67 -3.91 4.53
N LYS A 103 9.91 -3.99 4.03
CA LYS A 103 10.95 -2.97 4.27
C LYS A 103 10.56 -1.63 3.65
N LEU A 104 9.97 -1.62 2.45
CA LEU A 104 9.47 -0.40 1.81
C LEU A 104 8.41 0.30 2.67
N ILE A 105 7.38 -0.43 3.10
CA ILE A 105 6.32 0.14 3.96
C ILE A 105 6.90 0.65 5.28
N LYS A 106 7.85 -0.09 5.89
CA LYS A 106 8.57 0.36 7.10
C LYS A 106 9.38 1.64 6.84
N LYS A 107 10.04 1.78 5.68
CA LYS A 107 10.79 3.00 5.29
C LYS A 107 9.85 4.19 5.19
N VAL A 108 8.70 4.04 4.51
CA VAL A 108 7.66 5.09 4.44
C VAL A 108 7.16 5.48 5.82
N LYS A 109 6.82 4.50 6.67
CA LYS A 109 6.39 4.75 8.05
C LYS A 109 7.43 5.52 8.87
N LYS A 110 8.72 5.24 8.66
CA LYS A 110 9.83 5.95 9.32
C LYS A 110 9.88 7.43 8.92
N PHE A 111 9.68 7.75 7.64
CA PHE A 111 9.61 9.14 7.19
C PHE A 111 8.39 9.88 7.74
N GLU A 112 7.23 9.22 7.81
CA GLU A 112 6.04 9.83 8.43
C GLU A 112 6.27 10.19 9.90
N VAL A 113 6.90 9.29 10.68
CA VAL A 113 7.23 9.56 12.10
C VAL A 113 8.19 10.75 12.24
N ARG A 114 9.10 10.93 11.28
CA ARG A 114 10.04 12.08 11.21
C ARG A 114 9.40 13.37 10.70
N ARG A 115 8.11 13.35 10.32
CA ARG A 115 7.41 14.46 9.66
C ARG A 115 8.02 14.84 8.30
N GLU A 116 8.69 13.89 7.66
CA GLU A 116 9.27 13.99 6.33
C GLU A 116 8.47 13.16 5.29
N GLY A 117 7.36 12.54 5.70
CA GLY A 117 6.46 11.76 4.84
C GLY A 117 5.10 12.43 4.66
N ALA A 118 4.20 11.74 3.96
CA ALA A 118 2.85 12.24 3.69
C ALA A 118 2.08 12.65 4.96
N GLU A 119 1.50 13.85 4.95
CA GLU A 119 0.81 14.44 6.09
C GLU A 119 -0.43 13.65 6.53
N THR A 120 -0.72 13.72 7.83
CA THR A 120 -1.89 13.06 8.39
C THR A 120 -3.15 13.87 8.12
N LYS A 121 -4.13 13.29 7.41
CA LYS A 121 -5.49 13.86 7.27
C LYS A 121 -6.45 13.45 8.40
N ALA A 122 -5.92 12.91 9.50
CA ALA A 122 -6.73 12.52 10.65
C ALA A 122 -7.27 13.78 11.33
N ARG A 123 -8.48 13.70 11.89
CA ARG A 123 -9.02 14.79 12.70
C ARG A 123 -8.06 15.04 13.88
N ARG A 124 -7.71 16.31 14.11
CA ARG A 124 -6.89 16.69 15.26
C ARG A 124 -7.59 16.30 16.55
N SER A 125 -6.81 16.02 17.58
CA SER A 125 -7.34 15.82 18.93
C SER A 125 -8.13 17.05 19.39
N VAL A 126 -9.21 16.80 20.12
CA VAL A 126 -9.99 17.83 20.80
C VAL A 126 -9.08 18.47 21.86
N LYS A 127 -9.00 19.80 21.85
CA LYS A 127 -8.23 20.54 22.87
C LYS A 127 -9.00 20.54 24.19
N PHE A 128 -8.28 20.69 25.30
CA PHE A 128 -8.91 20.76 26.62
C PHE A 128 -10.01 21.82 26.70
N GLU A 129 -9.78 23.02 26.16
CA GLU A 129 -10.79 24.10 26.10
C GLU A 129 -12.03 23.72 25.30
N GLU A 130 -11.86 23.01 24.18
CA GLU A 130 -12.97 22.54 23.34
C GLU A 130 -13.79 21.48 24.06
N PHE A 131 -13.12 20.60 24.81
CA PHE A 131 -13.76 19.63 25.67
C PHE A 131 -14.57 20.31 26.80
N MET A 132 -14.00 21.33 27.45
CA MET A 132 -14.69 22.10 28.49
C MET A 132 -15.92 22.83 27.94
N ASN A 133 -15.82 23.44 26.76
CA ASN A 133 -16.96 24.09 26.10
C ASN A 133 -18.07 23.10 25.75
N LEU A 134 -17.74 21.87 25.36
CA LEU A 134 -18.73 20.82 25.12
C LEU A 134 -19.47 20.40 26.40
N LEU A 135 -18.78 20.32 27.54
CA LEU A 135 -19.40 19.98 28.82
C LEU A 135 -20.37 21.06 29.31
N LEU A 136 -20.02 22.34 29.12
CA LEU A 136 -20.88 23.47 29.52
C LEU A 136 -22.13 23.62 28.65
N LEU A 137 -22.12 23.12 27.41
CA LEU A 137 -23.28 23.10 26.51
C LEU A 137 -24.30 21.99 26.83
N MET A 138 -23.99 21.07 27.74
CA MET A 138 -24.86 19.96 28.15
C MET A 138 -25.54 20.18 29.51
N ILE A 139 -25.49 21.40 30.03
CA ILE A 139 -26.13 21.86 31.27
C ILE A 139 -27.09 23.00 30.89
#